data_AF-A0A817V5W3-F1
#
_entry.id   AF-A0A817V5W3-F1
#
_cell.length_a   1.000
_cell.length_b   1.000
_cell.length_c   1.000
_cell.angle_alpha   90.00
_cell.angle_beta   90.00
_cell.angle_gamma   90.00
#
_symmetry.space_group_name_H-M   'P 1'
#
loop_
_entity.id
_entity.type
_entity.pdbx_description
1 polymer ?
#
loop_
_entity_poly.entity_id
_entity_poly.type
_entity_poly.pdbx_seq_one_letter_code
_entity_poly.pdbx_strand_id
1 'polypeptide(L)'
;MSCNNSVNIFLIGLMSSMKTDIRTTNIDQQQLMTFAYIFSVTMMVVFALLSNILSVDTFRQTQLRSTSVGFHLLLYSYCSISVLLLLEIRLIQLLDSLSYEAFLSICNVITPISSILTRICLWMNGLIALQRALQSFELGILWNRIRSRETGFILVLVISICVSLMHVPELISRRTLPDLTARGKFICQIKYSEILLILNTMFSFIHVFLPVSLNMLANCLILASISRRRANIHGTTYWSQWIRHFHRHGHLFISPTLTIVCHMFWLIIINFVSFRFVFYLNWYLH
;
A
#
# COMPACT_ATOMS: atom_id res chain seq x y z
N MET A 1 31.54 8.31 8.52
CA MET A 1 30.17 8.40 9.06
C MET A 1 29.19 7.94 7.99
N SER A 2 28.78 6.68 8.05
CA SER A 2 27.78 6.10 7.14
C SER A 2 26.61 5.66 7.99
N CYS A 3 25.64 6.54 8.20
CA CYS A 3 24.34 6.16 8.74
C CYS A 3 23.67 5.23 7.72
N ASN A 4 23.59 3.96 8.08
CA ASN A 4 23.01 2.90 7.28
C ASN A 4 21.49 2.91 7.42
N ASN A 5 20.86 4.03 7.04
CA ASN A 5 19.43 4.20 7.16
C ASN A 5 18.79 4.17 5.79
N SER A 6 18.17 3.04 5.47
CA SER A 6 17.04 3.05 4.56
C SER A 6 16.18 1.78 4.55
N VAL A 7 14.88 2.03 4.71
CA VAL A 7 13.84 1.71 3.72
C VAL A 7 13.97 0.38 2.99
N ASN A 8 14.01 -0.68 3.78
CA ASN A 8 13.15 -1.82 3.52
C ASN A 8 12.65 -2.40 4.85
N ILE A 9 12.35 -1.54 5.83
CA ILE A 9 12.24 -1.89 7.26
C ILE A 9 10.90 -2.59 7.60
N PHE A 10 9.93 -2.78 6.71
CA PHE A 10 8.90 -3.81 6.98
C PHE A 10 9.51 -5.19 6.81
N LEU A 11 10.17 -5.43 5.67
CA LEU A 11 10.82 -6.72 5.42
C LEU A 11 12.07 -6.87 6.30
N ILE A 12 12.90 -5.86 6.45
CA ILE A 12 14.11 -5.83 7.28
C ILE A 12 13.76 -5.61 8.75
N GLY A 13 12.68 -4.96 9.14
CA GLY A 13 12.29 -4.81 10.55
C GLY A 13 11.49 -6.01 11.06
N LEU A 14 10.68 -6.65 10.20
CA LEU A 14 10.15 -7.99 10.48
C LEU A 14 11.26 -9.02 10.39
N MET A 15 12.16 -8.98 9.39
CA MET A 15 13.34 -9.86 9.33
C MET A 15 14.42 -9.52 10.34
N SER A 16 14.48 -8.32 10.92
CA SER A 16 15.45 -7.91 11.95
C SER A 16 14.86 -8.16 13.31
N SER A 17 13.58 -7.87 13.58
CA SER A 17 12.91 -8.33 14.81
C SER A 17 12.87 -9.86 14.82
N MET A 18 12.57 -10.49 13.68
CA MET A 18 12.76 -11.92 13.50
C MET A 18 14.25 -12.26 13.64
N LYS A 19 15.24 -11.74 12.89
CA LYS A 19 16.68 -12.11 13.07
C LYS A 19 17.20 -11.90 14.49
N THR A 20 16.73 -10.90 15.22
CA THR A 20 17.19 -10.56 16.57
C THR A 20 16.46 -11.37 17.65
N ASP A 21 15.20 -11.77 17.45
CA ASP A 21 14.52 -12.79 18.29
C ASP A 21 14.86 -14.25 17.88
N ILE A 22 15.25 -14.46 16.63
CA ILE A 22 15.65 -15.75 16.02
C ILE A 22 17.06 -16.14 16.46
N ARG A 23 17.97 -15.17 16.67
CA ARG A 23 19.33 -15.50 17.11
C ARG A 23 19.40 -15.97 18.56
N THR A 24 18.29 -15.87 19.30
CA THR A 24 18.21 -16.20 20.73
C THR A 24 17.24 -17.35 21.03
N THR A 25 16.62 -17.97 20.02
CA THR A 25 15.67 -19.09 20.21
C THR A 25 16.06 -20.30 19.38
N ASN A 26 15.71 -21.50 19.87
CA ASN A 26 16.06 -22.80 19.29
C ASN A 26 15.74 -22.88 17.78
N ILE A 27 16.56 -23.62 17.03
CA ILE A 27 16.47 -23.77 15.55
C ILE A 27 15.06 -24.18 15.08
N ASP A 28 14.33 -24.97 15.87
CA ASP A 28 12.97 -25.41 15.57
C ASP A 28 11.93 -24.27 15.62
N GLN A 29 12.10 -23.30 16.53
CA GLN A 29 11.20 -22.14 16.64
C GLN A 29 11.40 -21.16 15.48
N GLN A 30 12.63 -21.00 15.00
CA GLN A 30 12.95 -20.19 13.83
C GLN A 30 12.24 -20.72 12.58
N GLN A 31 12.31 -22.02 12.33
CA GLN A 31 11.69 -22.66 11.16
C GLN A 31 10.17 -22.54 11.18
N LEU A 32 9.55 -22.72 12.36
CA LEU A 32 8.10 -22.58 12.54
C LEU A 32 7.62 -21.15 12.23
N MET A 33 8.34 -20.13 12.71
CA MET A 33 7.96 -18.73 12.49
C MET A 33 8.12 -18.31 11.02
N THR A 34 9.18 -18.76 10.33
CA THR A 34 9.35 -18.53 8.89
C THR A 34 8.26 -19.24 8.08
N PHE A 35 7.95 -20.49 8.41
CA PHE A 35 6.89 -21.25 7.75
C PHE A 35 5.52 -20.58 7.91
N ALA A 36 5.15 -20.20 9.14
CA ALA A 36 3.88 -19.54 9.42
C ALA A 36 3.73 -18.21 8.65
N TYR A 37 4.80 -17.43 8.56
CA TYR A 37 4.82 -16.17 7.80
C TYR A 37 4.59 -16.41 6.31
N ILE A 38 5.39 -17.29 5.69
CA ILE A 38 5.30 -17.57 4.24
C ILE A 38 3.92 -18.13 3.92
N PHE A 39 3.45 -19.12 4.70
CA PHE A 39 2.14 -19.71 4.51
C PHE A 39 1.02 -18.67 4.58
N SER A 40 1.04 -17.78 5.58
CA SER A 40 0.05 -16.72 5.72
C SER A 40 0.06 -15.77 4.52
N VAL A 41 1.24 -15.34 4.06
CA VAL A 41 1.33 -14.40 2.93
C VAL A 41 0.86 -15.07 1.64
N THR A 42 1.29 -16.30 1.36
CA THR A 42 0.86 -17.04 0.17
C THR A 42 -0.65 -17.26 0.16
N MET A 43 -1.26 -17.61 1.29
CA MET A 43 -2.73 -17.75 1.36
C MET A 43 -3.45 -16.42 1.10
N MET A 44 -2.96 -15.31 1.69
CA MET A 44 -3.50 -13.99 1.40
C MET A 44 -3.40 -13.63 -0.09
N VAL A 45 -2.28 -13.95 -0.74
CA VAL A 45 -2.09 -13.71 -2.18
C VAL A 45 -3.05 -14.55 -3.01
N VAL A 46 -3.24 -15.83 -2.70
CA VAL A 46 -4.18 -16.70 -3.42
C VAL A 46 -5.61 -16.15 -3.34
N PHE A 47 -6.09 -15.79 -2.15
CA PHE A 47 -7.42 -15.18 -1.99
C PHE A 47 -7.54 -13.84 -2.72
N ALA A 48 -6.51 -13.00 -2.65
CA ALA A 48 -6.51 -11.71 -3.33
C ALA A 48 -6.50 -11.87 -4.87
N LEU A 49 -5.76 -12.84 -5.40
CA LEU A 49 -5.76 -13.15 -6.84
C LEU A 49 -7.14 -13.62 -7.29
N LEU A 50 -7.75 -14.58 -6.58
CA LEU A 50 -9.11 -15.05 -6.88
C LEU A 50 -10.11 -13.89 -6.89
N SER A 51 -10.10 -13.05 -5.85
CA SER A 51 -11.00 -11.89 -5.76
C SER A 51 -10.80 -10.91 -6.93
N ASN A 52 -9.55 -10.65 -7.32
CA ASN A 52 -9.26 -9.73 -8.41
C ASN A 52 -9.61 -10.33 -9.79
N ILE A 53 -9.39 -11.63 -10.00
CA ILE A 53 -9.78 -12.33 -11.24
C ILE A 53 -11.31 -12.28 -11.42
N LEU A 54 -12.07 -12.58 -10.37
CA LEU A 54 -13.53 -12.47 -10.39
C LEU A 54 -13.99 -11.03 -10.61
N SER A 55 -13.26 -10.04 -10.07
CA SER A 55 -13.52 -8.63 -10.32
C SER A 55 -13.27 -8.25 -11.77
N VAL A 56 -12.19 -8.76 -12.40
CA VAL A 56 -11.91 -8.56 -13.82
C VAL A 56 -13.07 -9.09 -14.66
N ASP A 57 -13.52 -10.32 -14.40
CA ASP A 57 -14.64 -10.92 -15.13
C ASP A 57 -15.92 -10.07 -14.99
N THR A 58 -16.23 -9.66 -13.75
CA THR A 58 -17.39 -8.80 -13.45
C THR A 58 -17.33 -7.46 -14.18
N PHE A 59 -16.22 -6.71 -14.07
CA PHE A 59 -16.11 -5.36 -14.65
C PHE A 59 -15.83 -5.36 -16.16
N ARG A 60 -15.54 -6.51 -16.76
CA ARG A 60 -15.42 -6.66 -18.21
C ARG A 60 -16.78 -6.57 -18.91
N GLN A 61 -17.88 -6.80 -18.20
CA GLN A 61 -19.24 -6.68 -18.72
C GLN A 61 -19.49 -5.26 -19.26
N THR A 62 -20.09 -5.17 -20.45
CA THR A 62 -20.25 -3.91 -21.21
C THR A 62 -21.08 -2.87 -20.47
N GLN A 63 -22.10 -3.31 -19.73
CA GLN A 63 -22.97 -2.44 -18.93
C GLN A 63 -22.18 -1.72 -17.83
N LEU A 64 -21.36 -2.44 -17.06
CA LEU A 64 -20.57 -1.87 -15.97
C LEU A 64 -19.42 -1.01 -16.51
N ARG A 65 -18.76 -1.45 -17.60
CA ARG A 65 -17.68 -0.72 -18.27
C ARG A 65 -18.11 0.59 -18.94
N SER A 66 -19.41 0.75 -19.22
CA SER A 66 -19.96 2.00 -19.77
C SER A 66 -19.83 3.17 -18.79
N THR A 67 -19.71 2.88 -17.49
CA THR A 67 -19.49 3.89 -16.45
C THR A 67 -18.00 4.17 -16.26
N SER A 68 -17.65 5.43 -16.02
CA SER A 68 -16.27 5.83 -15.70
C SER A 68 -15.75 5.01 -14.51
N VAL A 69 -16.52 4.87 -13.43
CA VAL A 69 -16.15 4.07 -12.24
C VAL A 69 -15.86 2.59 -12.57
N GLY A 70 -16.70 1.93 -13.39
CA GLY A 70 -16.50 0.53 -13.76
C GLY A 70 -15.21 0.31 -14.56
N PHE A 71 -14.87 1.24 -15.47
CA PHE A 71 -13.60 1.20 -16.19
C PHE A 71 -12.38 1.34 -15.25
N HIS A 72 -12.44 2.24 -14.27
CA HIS A 72 -11.36 2.40 -13.29
C HIS A 72 -11.17 1.17 -12.41
N LEU A 73 -12.26 0.50 -12.01
CA LEU A 73 -12.19 -0.72 -11.20
C LEU A 73 -11.54 -1.87 -11.98
N LEU A 74 -11.79 -1.95 -13.28
CA LEU A 74 -11.11 -2.90 -14.14
C LEU A 74 -9.60 -2.63 -14.19
N LEU A 75 -9.19 -1.37 -14.39
CA LEU A 75 -7.78 -0.99 -14.39
C LEU A 75 -7.11 -1.23 -13.03
N TYR A 76 -7.82 -0.94 -11.93
CA TYR A 76 -7.37 -1.25 -10.58
C TYR A 76 -7.17 -2.75 -10.38
N SER A 77 -8.09 -3.59 -10.88
CA SER A 77 -7.98 -5.05 -10.75
C SER A 77 -6.73 -5.58 -11.48
N TYR A 78 -6.42 -5.07 -12.67
CA TYR A 78 -5.17 -5.39 -13.36
C TYR A 78 -3.93 -4.90 -12.61
N CYS A 79 -3.94 -3.66 -12.10
CA CYS A 79 -2.87 -3.12 -11.24
C CYS A 79 -2.64 -4.04 -10.03
N SER A 80 -3.72 -4.46 -9.35
CA SER A 80 -3.65 -5.28 -8.16
C SER A 80 -3.09 -6.68 -8.43
N ILE A 81 -3.50 -7.32 -9.54
CA ILE A 81 -2.92 -8.61 -9.96
C ILE A 81 -1.41 -8.47 -10.19
N SER A 82 -0.98 -7.42 -10.91
CA SER A 82 0.45 -7.17 -11.15
C SER A 82 1.24 -7.00 -9.85
N VAL A 83 0.69 -6.27 -8.86
CA VAL A 83 1.32 -6.11 -7.54
C VAL A 83 1.45 -7.45 -6.82
N LEU A 84 0.41 -8.28 -6.83
CA LEU A 84 0.40 -9.59 -6.17
C LEU A 84 1.44 -10.54 -6.78
N LEU A 85 1.58 -10.57 -8.10
CA LEU A 85 2.59 -11.38 -8.79
C LEU A 85 4.02 -10.92 -8.45
N LEU A 86 4.26 -9.60 -8.42
CA LEU A 86 5.57 -9.06 -8.04
C LEU A 86 5.90 -9.33 -6.56
N LEU A 87 4.88 -9.40 -5.70
CA LEU A 87 5.05 -9.75 -4.29
C LEU A 87 5.52 -11.21 -4.12
N GLU A 88 4.95 -12.15 -4.86
CA GLU A 88 5.39 -13.56 -4.86
C GLU A 88 6.85 -13.70 -5.32
N ILE A 89 7.24 -12.99 -6.40
CA ILE A 89 8.64 -12.97 -6.85
C ILE A 89 9.58 -12.46 -5.74
N ARG A 90 9.12 -11.47 -4.97
CA ARG A 90 9.88 -10.93 -3.83
C ARG A 90 9.98 -11.94 -2.69
N LEU A 91 8.95 -12.73 -2.42
CA LEU A 91 8.98 -13.78 -1.38
C LEU A 91 10.01 -14.87 -1.69
N ILE A 92 10.15 -15.24 -2.97
CA ILE A 92 11.16 -16.20 -3.41
C ILE A 92 12.59 -15.73 -3.05
N GLN A 93 12.86 -14.41 -3.00
CA GLN A 93 14.15 -13.91 -2.54
C GLN A 93 14.48 -14.23 -1.09
N LEU A 94 13.47 -14.27 -0.22
CA LEU A 94 13.67 -14.55 1.20
C LEU A 94 14.07 -16.00 1.47
N LEU A 95 13.85 -16.89 0.50
CA LEU A 95 14.15 -18.31 0.58
C LEU A 95 15.61 -18.64 0.17
N ASP A 96 16.46 -17.63 -0.02
CA ASP A 96 17.94 -17.71 0.00
C ASP A 96 18.62 -18.50 -1.15
N SER A 97 17.88 -18.86 -2.20
CA SER A 97 18.38 -19.73 -3.29
C SER A 97 18.59 -19.02 -4.63
N LEU A 98 18.83 -17.70 -4.65
CA LEU A 98 18.92 -16.93 -5.89
C LEU A 98 20.36 -16.69 -6.36
N SER A 99 20.54 -16.70 -7.67
CA SER A 99 21.78 -16.24 -8.30
C SER A 99 21.98 -14.73 -8.09
N TYR A 100 23.22 -14.27 -8.22
CA TYR A 100 23.57 -12.84 -8.11
C TYR A 100 22.77 -11.97 -9.10
N GLU A 101 22.62 -12.42 -10.34
CA GLU A 101 21.88 -11.68 -11.38
C GLU A 101 20.39 -11.56 -11.04
N ALA A 102 19.78 -12.65 -10.54
CA ALA A 102 18.39 -12.63 -10.08
C ALA A 102 18.23 -11.69 -8.89
N PHE A 103 19.17 -11.70 -7.94
CA PHE A 103 19.15 -10.78 -6.80
C PHE A 103 19.23 -9.31 -7.25
N LEU A 104 20.14 -8.99 -8.17
CA LEU A 104 20.32 -7.64 -8.71
C LEU A 104 19.06 -7.15 -9.41
N SER A 105 18.48 -7.97 -10.28
CA SER A 105 17.24 -7.66 -10.99
C SER A 105 16.10 -7.39 -10.00
N ILE A 106 15.92 -8.25 -9.01
CA ILE A 106 14.79 -8.10 -8.10
C ILE A 106 14.99 -6.91 -7.13
N CYS A 107 16.22 -6.63 -6.68
CA CYS A 107 16.52 -5.47 -5.86
C CYS A 107 16.32 -4.14 -6.61
N ASN A 108 16.81 -4.04 -7.84
CA ASN A 108 16.85 -2.77 -8.58
C ASN A 108 15.61 -2.52 -9.45
N VAL A 109 14.90 -3.57 -9.85
CA VAL A 109 13.77 -3.47 -10.80
C VAL A 109 12.46 -3.88 -10.15
N ILE A 110 12.36 -5.13 -9.68
CA ILE A 110 11.09 -5.68 -9.16
C ILE A 110 10.65 -4.94 -7.89
N THR A 111 11.58 -4.69 -6.95
CA THR A 111 11.23 -4.05 -5.67
C THR A 111 10.70 -2.63 -5.87
N PRO A 112 11.35 -1.74 -6.65
CA PRO A 112 10.80 -0.42 -6.89
C PRO A 112 9.50 -0.44 -7.70
N ILE A 113 9.38 -1.29 -8.73
CA ILE A 113 8.15 -1.39 -9.52
C ILE A 113 6.99 -1.84 -8.65
N SER A 114 7.19 -2.85 -7.80
CA SER A 114 6.19 -3.33 -6.84
C SER A 114 5.75 -2.20 -5.89
N SER A 115 6.69 -1.40 -5.39
CA SER A 115 6.40 -0.24 -4.52
C SER A 115 5.55 0.80 -5.23
N ILE A 116 5.97 1.24 -6.42
CA ILE A 116 5.27 2.25 -7.23
C ILE A 116 3.85 1.77 -7.56
N LEU A 117 3.69 0.55 -8.08
CA LEU A 117 2.38 0.01 -8.43
C LEU A 117 1.47 -0.11 -7.21
N THR A 118 1.99 -0.51 -6.05
CA THR A 118 1.22 -0.56 -4.81
C THR A 118 0.69 0.83 -4.44
N ARG A 119 1.53 1.88 -4.55
CA ARG A 119 1.12 3.26 -4.28
C ARG A 119 0.09 3.75 -5.31
N ILE A 120 0.26 3.44 -6.59
CA ILE A 120 -0.71 3.78 -7.64
C ILE A 120 -2.07 3.14 -7.33
N CYS A 121 -2.09 1.84 -7.05
CA CYS A 121 -3.30 1.11 -6.67
C CYS A 121 -3.99 1.76 -5.44
N LEU A 122 -3.24 2.16 -4.42
CA LEU A 122 -3.79 2.83 -3.23
C LEU A 122 -4.43 4.19 -3.56
N TRP A 123 -3.76 5.01 -4.38
CA TRP A 123 -4.30 6.27 -4.88
C TRP A 123 -5.55 6.06 -5.72
N MET A 124 -5.54 5.09 -6.65
CA MET A 124 -6.72 4.73 -7.44
C MET A 124 -7.92 4.36 -6.56
N ASN A 125 -7.70 3.58 -5.50
CA ASN A 125 -8.77 3.21 -4.57
C ASN A 125 -9.41 4.44 -3.91
N GLY A 126 -8.60 5.38 -3.42
CA GLY A 126 -9.09 6.63 -2.82
C GLY A 126 -9.89 7.50 -3.80
N LEU A 127 -9.41 7.62 -5.04
CA LEU A 127 -10.11 8.38 -6.08
C LEU A 127 -11.41 7.74 -6.54
N ILE A 128 -11.43 6.42 -6.72
CA ILE A 128 -12.64 5.68 -7.12
C ILE A 128 -13.71 5.86 -6.04
N ALA A 129 -13.32 5.80 -4.75
CA ALA A 129 -14.22 6.07 -3.65
C ALA A 129 -14.79 7.50 -3.73
N LEU A 130 -13.93 8.51 -3.91
CA LEU A 130 -14.36 9.90 -4.07
C LEU A 130 -15.30 10.09 -5.26
N GLN A 131 -15.00 9.47 -6.41
CA GLN A 131 -15.84 9.54 -7.60
C GLN A 131 -17.23 8.96 -7.36
N ARG A 132 -17.33 7.82 -6.64
CA ARG A 132 -18.62 7.24 -6.22
C ARG A 132 -19.38 8.15 -5.26
N ALA A 133 -18.67 8.84 -4.36
CA ALA A 133 -19.28 9.81 -3.46
C ALA A 133 -19.87 11.01 -4.23
N LEU A 134 -19.12 11.56 -5.20
CA LEU A 134 -19.58 12.65 -6.06
C LEU A 134 -20.79 12.25 -6.90
N GLN A 135 -20.82 11.02 -7.43
CA GLN A 135 -21.97 10.47 -8.14
C GLN A 135 -23.21 10.41 -7.24
N SER A 136 -23.05 10.00 -5.97
CA SER A 136 -24.16 9.83 -5.03
C SER A 136 -24.83 11.14 -4.60
N PHE A 137 -24.14 12.28 -4.72
CA PHE A 137 -24.70 13.59 -4.41
C PHE A 137 -25.30 14.33 -5.59
N GLU A 138 -25.17 13.79 -6.82
CA GLU A 138 -25.65 14.45 -8.04
C GLU A 138 -25.19 15.92 -8.12
N LEU A 139 -23.94 16.23 -7.70
CA LEU A 139 -23.35 17.56 -7.88
C LEU A 139 -23.19 17.83 -9.38
N GLY A 140 -24.25 18.35 -10.01
CA GLY A 140 -24.45 18.34 -11.46
C GLY A 140 -23.28 18.92 -12.26
N ILE A 141 -22.58 19.93 -11.73
CA ILE A 141 -21.44 20.57 -12.40
C ILE A 141 -20.18 19.68 -12.37
N LEU A 142 -19.83 19.13 -11.20
CA LEU A 142 -18.65 18.27 -11.04
C LEU A 142 -18.87 16.89 -11.66
N TRP A 143 -20.08 16.34 -11.52
CA TRP A 143 -20.44 15.06 -12.09
C TRP A 143 -20.37 15.09 -13.61
N ASN A 144 -20.91 16.12 -14.27
CA ASN A 144 -20.87 16.21 -15.73
C ASN A 144 -19.42 16.20 -16.27
N ARG A 145 -18.49 16.82 -15.53
CA ARG A 145 -17.06 16.84 -15.89
C ARG A 145 -16.35 15.51 -15.64
N ILE A 146 -16.66 14.80 -14.56
CA ILE A 146 -15.97 13.55 -14.15
C ILE A 146 -16.63 12.29 -14.76
N ARG A 147 -17.83 12.44 -15.34
CA ARG A 147 -18.58 11.36 -15.99
C ARG A 147 -17.86 10.76 -17.18
N SER A 148 -17.04 11.53 -17.90
CA SER A 148 -16.33 11.02 -19.08
C SER A 148 -15.30 9.94 -18.73
N ARG A 149 -15.21 8.92 -19.58
CA ARG A 149 -14.18 7.87 -19.50
C ARG A 149 -12.78 8.46 -19.69
N GLU A 150 -12.66 9.47 -20.54
CA GLU A 150 -11.38 10.12 -20.88
C GLU A 150 -10.82 10.88 -19.69
N THR A 151 -11.67 11.64 -18.99
CA THR A 151 -11.28 12.35 -17.76
C THR A 151 -10.79 11.39 -16.69
N GLY A 152 -11.42 10.22 -16.59
CA GLY A 152 -10.98 9.15 -15.73
C GLY A 152 -9.58 8.61 -16.07
N PHE A 153 -9.38 8.27 -17.34
CA PHE A 153 -8.08 7.79 -17.82
C PHE A 153 -6.96 8.82 -17.57
N ILE A 154 -7.22 10.10 -17.89
CA ILE A 154 -6.27 11.19 -17.64
C ILE A 154 -5.94 11.29 -16.15
N LEU A 155 -6.94 11.19 -15.27
CA LEU A 155 -6.73 11.26 -13.82
C LEU A 155 -5.81 10.13 -13.33
N VAL A 156 -6.04 8.89 -13.76
CA VAL A 156 -5.18 7.75 -13.40
C VAL A 156 -3.78 7.92 -13.95
N LEU A 157 -3.65 8.38 -15.20
CA LEU A 157 -2.36 8.61 -15.83
C LEU A 157 -1.55 9.68 -15.07
N VAL A 158 -2.16 10.83 -14.78
CA VAL A 158 -1.53 11.92 -14.02
C VAL A 158 -1.05 11.43 -12.66
N ILE A 159 -1.89 10.68 -11.94
CA ILE A 159 -1.50 10.15 -10.62
C ILE A 159 -0.42 9.10 -10.72
N SER A 160 -0.46 8.25 -11.74
CA SER A 160 0.60 7.26 -11.98
C SER A 160 1.95 7.96 -12.22
N ILE A 161 1.95 9.07 -12.97
CA ILE A 161 3.13 9.90 -13.19
C ILE A 161 3.59 10.55 -11.88
N CYS A 162 2.70 11.24 -11.16
CA CYS A 162 3.04 11.91 -9.89
C CYS A 162 3.61 10.94 -8.86
N VAL A 163 3.00 9.76 -8.71
CA VAL A 163 3.46 8.72 -7.78
C VAL A 163 4.84 8.21 -8.19
N SER A 164 5.05 7.96 -9.49
CA SER A 164 6.36 7.50 -9.97
C SER A 164 7.45 8.55 -9.74
N LEU A 165 7.15 9.84 -9.96
CA LEU A 165 8.08 10.94 -9.70
C LEU A 165 8.48 11.04 -8.22
N MET A 166 7.54 10.79 -7.29
CA MET A 166 7.83 10.78 -5.85
C MET A 166 8.80 9.65 -5.44
N HIS A 167 8.91 8.57 -6.23
CA HIS A 167 9.84 7.46 -5.98
C HIS A 167 11.23 7.64 -6.65
N VAL A 168 11.43 8.66 -7.50
CA VAL A 168 12.72 8.92 -8.15
C VAL A 168 13.89 9.06 -7.15
N PRO A 169 13.75 9.79 -6.02
CA PRO A 169 14.80 9.86 -5.00
C PRO A 169 15.22 8.49 -4.45
N GLU A 170 14.26 7.60 -4.21
CA GLU A 170 14.51 6.24 -3.73
C GLU A 170 15.23 5.40 -4.78
N LEU A 171 14.83 5.53 -6.06
CA LEU A 171 15.46 4.82 -7.17
C LEU A 171 16.95 5.17 -7.31
N ILE A 172 17.29 6.46 -7.24
CA ILE A 172 18.67 6.95 -7.41
C ILE A 172 19.55 6.55 -6.21
N SER A 173 18.99 6.57 -5.01
CA SER A 173 19.73 6.25 -3.78
C SER A 173 19.94 4.75 -3.53
N ARG A 174 19.33 3.88 -4.35
CA ARG A 174 19.37 2.42 -4.17
C ARG A 174 20.70 1.81 -4.65
N ARG A 175 21.28 0.92 -3.84
CA ARG A 175 22.55 0.22 -4.12
C ARG A 175 22.51 -1.23 -3.63
N THR A 176 23.20 -2.11 -4.34
CA THR A 176 23.47 -3.49 -3.91
C THR A 176 24.88 -3.59 -3.33
N LEU A 177 24.99 -4.13 -2.12
CA LEU A 177 26.27 -4.29 -1.42
C LEU A 177 26.48 -5.76 -1.03
N PRO A 178 27.74 -6.27 -1.01
CA PRO A 178 28.03 -7.59 -0.48
C PRO A 178 27.74 -7.65 1.02
N ASP A 179 27.15 -8.75 1.49
CA ASP A 179 26.91 -9.00 2.91
C ASP A 179 28.23 -9.41 3.58
N LEU A 180 28.77 -8.54 4.42
CA LEU A 180 30.01 -8.78 5.16
C LEU A 180 29.87 -9.93 6.19
N THR A 181 28.64 -10.28 6.57
CA THR A 181 28.35 -11.33 7.56
C THR A 181 28.07 -12.70 6.94
N ALA A 182 27.76 -12.76 5.65
CA ALA A 182 27.45 -14.00 4.94
C ALA A 182 28.15 -14.03 3.58
N ARG A 183 29.23 -14.82 3.48
CA ARG A 183 30.01 -14.95 2.23
C ARG A 183 29.10 -15.35 1.07
N GLY A 184 29.20 -14.62 -0.03
CA GLY A 184 28.44 -14.86 -1.25
C GLY A 184 27.00 -14.31 -1.24
N LYS A 185 26.57 -13.64 -0.16
CA LYS A 185 25.26 -12.99 -0.10
C LYS A 185 25.37 -11.50 -0.37
N PHE A 186 24.26 -10.92 -0.81
CA PHE A 186 24.14 -9.50 -1.13
C PHE A 186 22.95 -8.90 -0.40
N ILE A 187 23.05 -7.61 -0.09
CA ILE A 187 21.99 -6.84 0.56
C ILE A 187 21.60 -5.69 -0.36
N CYS A 188 20.29 -5.49 -0.48
CA CYS A 188 19.70 -4.35 -1.17
C CYS A 188 19.53 -3.21 -0.16
N GLN A 189 20.30 -2.14 -0.33
CA GLN A 189 20.32 -1.03 0.61
C GLN A 189 20.16 0.30 -0.12
N ILE A 190 19.32 1.18 0.40
CA ILE A 190 19.24 2.56 -0.08
C ILE A 190 20.14 3.44 0.82
N LYS A 191 20.70 4.51 0.29
CA LYS A 191 21.45 5.47 1.11
C LYS A 191 20.96 6.86 0.79
N TYR A 192 20.19 7.42 1.71
CA TYR A 192 19.70 8.78 1.59
C TYR A 192 20.72 9.77 2.17
N SER A 193 20.78 10.95 1.57
CA SER A 193 21.28 12.14 2.28
C SER A 193 20.19 12.63 3.25
N GLU A 194 20.57 13.46 4.24
CA GLU A 194 19.64 14.00 5.25
C GLU A 194 18.39 14.65 4.63
N ILE A 195 18.57 15.46 3.58
CA ILE A 195 17.44 16.10 2.89
C ILE A 195 16.54 15.10 2.16
N LEU A 196 17.12 14.09 1.51
CA LEU A 196 16.35 13.07 0.81
C LEU A 196 15.60 12.16 1.78
N LEU A 197 16.13 11.95 2.99
CA LEU A 197 15.46 11.20 4.04
C LEU A 197 14.18 11.92 4.49
N ILE A 198 14.23 13.23 4.71
CA ILE A 198 13.06 14.04 5.08
C ILE A 198 12.02 13.99 3.96
N LEU A 199 12.42 14.22 2.71
CA LEU A 199 11.52 14.18 1.56
C LEU A 199 10.87 12.81 1.38
N ASN A 200 11.64 11.72 1.45
CA ASN A 200 11.14 10.36 1.33
C ASN A 200 10.14 10.02 2.45
N THR A 201 10.40 10.51 3.67
CA THR A 201 9.48 10.36 4.80
C THR A 201 8.17 11.08 4.50
N MET A 202 8.23 12.34 4.08
CA MET A 202 7.03 13.11 3.71
C MET A 202 6.23 12.45 2.58
N PHE A 203 6.88 11.96 1.52
CA PHE A 203 6.20 11.23 0.45
C PHE A 203 5.57 9.93 0.96
N SER A 204 6.25 9.19 1.83
CA SER A 204 5.69 7.98 2.44
C SER A 204 4.43 8.28 3.25
N PHE A 205 4.41 9.38 4.00
CA PHE A 205 3.21 9.86 4.69
C PHE A 205 2.10 10.21 3.70
N ILE A 206 2.39 11.01 2.68
CA ILE A 206 1.41 11.44 1.66
C ILE A 206 0.80 10.23 0.94
N HIS A 207 1.62 9.27 0.51
CA HIS A 207 1.18 8.08 -0.20
C HIS A 207 0.21 7.20 0.60
N VAL A 208 0.21 7.29 1.93
CA VAL A 208 -0.68 6.52 2.80
C VAL A 208 -1.86 7.37 3.26
N PHE A 209 -1.59 8.53 3.86
CA PHE A 209 -2.61 9.31 4.53
C PHE A 209 -3.60 9.94 3.55
N LEU A 210 -3.14 10.46 2.41
CA LEU A 210 -4.04 11.16 1.48
C LEU A 210 -5.05 10.20 0.85
N PRO A 211 -4.64 9.09 0.22
CA PRO A 211 -5.58 8.14 -0.38
C PRO A 211 -6.56 7.54 0.62
N VAL A 212 -6.10 7.24 1.84
CA VAL A 212 -6.96 6.65 2.86
C VAL A 212 -7.95 7.68 3.41
N SER A 213 -7.52 8.93 3.59
CA SER A 213 -8.42 10.02 3.97
C SER A 213 -9.50 10.27 2.92
N LEU A 214 -9.14 10.21 1.63
CA LEU A 214 -10.11 10.29 0.53
C LEU A 214 -11.14 9.16 0.61
N ASN A 215 -10.71 7.94 0.94
CA ASN A 215 -11.62 6.80 1.10
C ASN A 215 -12.56 6.97 2.30
N MET A 216 -12.04 7.39 3.46
CA MET A 216 -12.87 7.68 4.64
C MET A 216 -13.88 8.79 4.37
N LEU A 217 -13.43 9.90 3.78
CA LEU A 217 -14.29 11.03 3.41
C LEU A 217 -15.37 10.57 2.43
N ALA A 218 -15.01 9.79 1.41
CA ALA A 218 -15.95 9.27 0.43
C ALA A 218 -17.02 8.39 1.08
N ASN A 219 -16.66 7.50 2.01
CA ASN A 219 -17.63 6.66 2.72
C ASN A 219 -18.58 7.49 3.59
N CYS A 220 -18.08 8.52 4.29
CA CYS A 220 -18.92 9.47 5.02
C CYS A 220 -19.89 10.21 4.09
N LEU A 221 -19.41 10.67 2.94
CA LEU A 221 -20.21 11.35 1.93
C LEU A 221 -21.30 10.44 1.36
N ILE A 222 -20.97 9.20 0.99
CA ILE A 222 -21.95 8.22 0.52
C ILE A 222 -23.02 7.99 1.59
N LEU A 223 -22.61 7.80 2.85
CA LEU A 223 -23.53 7.61 3.96
C LEU A 223 -24.46 8.82 4.16
N ALA A 224 -23.94 10.04 4.02
CA ALA A 224 -24.71 11.28 4.12
C ALA A 224 -25.75 11.35 3.01
N SER A 225 -25.34 11.05 1.78
CA SER A 225 -26.22 11.11 0.61
C SER A 225 -27.39 10.14 0.75
N ILE A 226 -27.14 8.90 1.17
CA ILE A 226 -28.17 7.86 1.35
C ILE A 226 -29.10 8.23 2.49
N SER A 227 -28.55 8.71 3.61
CA SER A 227 -29.33 9.11 4.79
C SER A 227 -30.25 10.28 4.49
N ARG A 228 -29.76 11.29 3.74
CA ARG A 228 -30.55 12.44 3.29
C ARG A 228 -31.67 12.02 2.34
N ARG A 229 -31.36 11.20 1.33
CA ARG A 229 -32.37 10.69 0.38
C ARG A 229 -33.49 9.93 1.12
N ARG A 230 -33.13 9.04 2.05
CA ARG A 230 -34.10 8.26 2.82
C ARG A 230 -34.90 9.08 3.81
N ALA A 231 -34.28 10.06 4.46
CA ALA A 231 -34.97 11.02 5.31
C ALA A 231 -36.07 11.78 4.55
N ASN A 232 -35.76 12.26 3.35
CA ASN A 232 -36.73 12.95 2.49
C ASN A 232 -37.86 12.03 2.01
N ILE A 233 -37.55 10.78 1.63
CA ILE A 233 -38.55 9.82 1.13
C ILE A 233 -39.49 9.33 2.24
N HIS A 234 -38.96 9.08 3.45
CA HIS A 234 -39.72 8.48 4.55
C HIS A 234 -40.22 9.51 5.59
N GLY A 235 -39.96 10.81 5.39
CA GLY A 235 -40.35 11.87 6.34
C GLY A 235 -39.68 11.78 7.72
N THR A 236 -38.59 11.03 7.85
CA THR A 236 -37.87 10.83 9.12
C THR A 236 -36.71 11.81 9.27
N THR A 237 -36.24 12.06 10.50
CA THR A 237 -35.06 12.90 10.74
C THR A 237 -33.78 12.30 10.14
N TYR A 238 -32.96 13.16 9.54
CA TYR A 238 -31.65 12.81 8.96
C TYR A 238 -30.78 12.01 9.93
N TRP A 239 -30.65 12.47 11.18
CA TRP A 239 -29.80 11.83 12.19
C TRP A 239 -30.23 10.41 12.53
N SER A 240 -31.55 10.14 12.60
CA SER A 240 -32.06 8.79 12.86
C SER A 240 -31.68 7.81 11.75
N GLN A 241 -31.73 8.26 10.48
CA GLN A 241 -31.33 7.47 9.33
C GLN A 241 -29.82 7.30 9.27
N TRP A 242 -29.05 8.35 9.54
CA TRP A 242 -27.59 8.29 9.59
C TRP A 242 -27.09 7.24 10.59
N ILE A 243 -27.55 7.29 11.84
CA ILE A 243 -27.12 6.35 12.89
C ILE A 243 -27.47 4.91 12.49
N ARG A 244 -28.69 4.70 11.99
CA ARG A 244 -29.15 3.38 11.52
C ARG A 244 -28.29 2.86 10.37
N HIS A 245 -27.95 3.71 9.41
CA HIS A 245 -27.12 3.34 8.28
C HIS A 245 -25.66 3.10 8.67
N PHE A 246 -25.12 3.90 9.60
CA PHE A 246 -23.78 3.71 10.15
C PHE A 246 -23.70 2.38 10.90
N HIS A 247 -24.69 2.03 11.72
CA HIS A 247 -24.69 0.76 12.43
C HIS A 247 -24.78 -0.46 11.50
N ARG A 248 -25.44 -0.31 10.34
CA ARG A 248 -25.57 -1.37 9.34
C ARG A 248 -24.37 -1.49 8.40
N HIS A 249 -23.77 -0.36 8.03
CA HIS A 249 -22.70 -0.29 7.03
C HIS A 249 -21.36 0.22 7.57
N GLY A 250 -21.20 0.31 8.89
CA GLY A 250 -19.98 0.76 9.55
C GLY A 250 -18.77 -0.11 9.20
N HIS A 251 -19.02 -1.36 8.78
CA HIS A 251 -17.99 -2.26 8.25
C HIS A 251 -17.22 -1.67 7.05
N LEU A 252 -17.81 -0.74 6.29
CA LEU A 252 -17.13 -0.05 5.18
C LEU A 252 -15.92 0.78 5.67
N PHE A 253 -15.90 1.20 6.93
CA PHE A 253 -14.79 1.94 7.52
C PHE A 253 -13.69 1.03 8.05
N ILE A 254 -13.95 -0.28 8.24
CA ILE A 254 -12.95 -1.22 8.78
C ILE A 254 -11.72 -1.28 7.87
N SER A 255 -11.91 -1.41 6.55
CA SER A 255 -10.80 -1.50 5.59
C SER A 255 -9.85 -0.28 5.62
N PRO A 256 -10.33 0.98 5.48
CA PRO A 256 -9.46 2.15 5.59
C PRO A 256 -8.86 2.31 6.99
N THR A 257 -9.61 2.04 8.06
CA THR A 257 -9.09 2.13 9.44
C THR A 257 -7.95 1.12 9.68
N LEU A 258 -8.12 -0.14 9.26
CA LEU A 258 -7.06 -1.15 9.34
C LEU A 258 -5.82 -0.72 8.54
N THR A 259 -6.02 -0.11 7.37
CA THR A 259 -4.90 0.41 6.56
C THR A 259 -4.11 1.48 7.31
N ILE A 260 -4.78 2.43 7.98
CA ILE A 260 -4.13 3.45 8.82
C ILE A 260 -3.39 2.79 9.97
N VAL A 261 -4.06 1.92 10.74
CA VAL A 261 -3.49 1.29 11.93
C VAL A 261 -2.24 0.48 11.57
N CYS A 262 -2.30 -0.35 10.53
CA CYS A 262 -1.16 -1.14 10.07
C CYS A 262 0.01 -0.25 9.63
N HIS A 263 -0.25 0.82 8.87
CA HIS A 263 0.80 1.72 8.41
C HIS A 263 1.36 2.63 9.50
N MET A 264 0.53 3.09 10.44
CA MET A 264 0.99 3.87 11.58
C MET A 264 1.85 3.02 12.51
N PHE A 265 1.41 1.80 12.83
CA PHE A 265 2.20 0.83 13.58
C PHE A 265 3.57 0.62 12.93
N TRP A 266 3.61 0.46 11.60
CA TRP A 266 4.84 0.36 10.83
C TRP A 266 5.74 1.61 10.95
N LEU A 267 5.19 2.82 10.75
CA LEU A 267 5.95 4.07 10.85
C LEU A 267 6.55 4.25 12.24
N ILE A 268 5.82 3.90 13.29
CA ILE A 268 6.29 3.97 14.68
C ILE A 268 7.45 3.00 14.89
N ILE A 269 7.33 1.74 14.44
CA ILE A 269 8.42 0.75 14.55
C ILE A 269 9.67 1.24 13.83
N ILE A 270 9.53 1.77 12.62
CA ILE A 270 10.67 2.31 11.86
C ILE A 270 11.40 3.39 12.64
N ASN A 271 10.66 4.39 13.12
CA ASN A 271 11.25 5.51 13.83
C ASN A 271 11.87 5.04 15.15
N PHE A 272 11.21 4.13 15.88
CA PHE A 272 11.70 3.60 17.15
C PHE A 272 12.96 2.74 17.02
N VAL A 273 13.03 1.86 16.00
CA VAL A 273 14.21 1.06 15.69
C VAL A 273 15.36 1.96 15.24
N SER A 274 15.07 2.98 14.43
CA SER A 274 16.07 3.97 14.00
C SER A 274 16.60 4.78 15.19
N PHE A 275 15.74 5.13 16.15
CA PHE A 275 16.11 5.89 17.37
C PHE A 275 16.96 5.05 18.34
N ARG A 276 16.64 3.76 18.53
CA ARG A 276 17.47 2.84 19.33
C ARG A 276 18.85 2.62 18.70
N PHE A 277 18.95 2.56 17.37
CA PHE A 277 20.23 2.41 16.69
C PHE A 277 21.14 3.65 16.86
N VAL A 278 20.55 4.84 16.87
CA VAL A 278 21.26 6.10 17.16
C VAL A 278 21.76 6.14 18.61
N PHE A 279 20.95 5.70 19.59
CA PHE A 279 21.36 5.65 21.00
C PHE A 279 22.45 4.60 21.29
N TYR A 280 22.38 3.41 20.66
CA TYR A 280 23.41 2.38 20.83
C TYR A 280 24.78 2.78 20.25
N LEU A 281 24.79 3.54 19.14
CA LEU A 281 26.03 4.09 18.57
C LEU A 281 26.64 5.21 19.43
N ASN A 282 25.81 5.99 20.13
CA ASN A 282 26.30 7.04 21.03
C ASN A 282 26.87 6.48 22.34
N TRP A 283 26.41 5.31 22.79
CA TRP A 283 26.95 4.64 23.97
C TRP A 283 28.30 3.95 23.71
N TYR A 284 28.60 3.58 22.46
CA TYR A 284 29.88 2.93 22.09
C TYR A 284 31.00 3.92 21.74
N LEU A 285 30.71 5.22 21.72
CA LEU A 285 31.65 6.31 21.43
C LEU A 285 32.01 7.13 22.68
N HIS A 286 31.66 6.65 23.87
CA HIS A 286 32.13 7.11 25.18
C HIS A 286 32.71 5.95 25.97
#